data_AF-A0A926NS03-F1
#
_entry.id   AF-A0A926NS03-F1
#
_cell.length_a   1.000
_cell.length_b   1.000
_cell.length_c   1.000
_cell.angle_alpha   90.00
_cell.angle_beta   90.00
_cell.angle_gamma   90.00
#
_symmetry.space_group_name_H-M   'P 1'
#
loop_
_entity.id
_entity.type
_entity.pdbx_description
1 polymer ?
#
loop_
_entity_poly.entity_id
_entity_poly.type
_entity_poly.pdbx_seq_one_letter_code
_entity_poly.pdbx_strand_id
1 'polypeptide(L)'
;MKRLLLYLVLLTPAILSAQTKLVTDRDEDNNIVEKYEVLKAAPTIKDGGYKKYTYRNNELVCEGFYKNDQRDSTWKYYALPNQLSLEGQFHADQRTGVWTAYSRGMEQVKYDYTTKQLLFFKAPPADSLKEYRVINGADTIIAHLDRCPVYLDGPGNMIKLLVKNVVPRTANSDEIKGEVIIAFTLNKNGSRTNLKIKKGIGFGLDEQVFYAVANLDGQWLPGILNNKPVAVEYLVPVKFNIPAPHVIRVSRMIGQSVQ
;
A
#
# COMPACT_ATOMS: atom_id res chain seq x y z
N MET A 1 63.31 46.66 2.32
CA MET A 1 62.23 45.86 2.93
C MET A 1 60.89 46.24 2.29
N LYS A 2 60.38 45.44 1.34
CA LYS A 2 58.98 45.48 0.90
C LYS A 2 58.50 44.04 0.81
N ARG A 3 57.70 43.62 1.80
CA ARG A 3 57.12 42.28 1.87
C ARG A 3 56.00 42.21 0.81
N LEU A 4 56.18 41.36 -0.19
CA LEU A 4 55.15 41.04 -1.17
C LEU A 4 54.12 40.13 -0.48
N LEU A 5 52.94 40.68 -0.14
CA LEU A 5 51.86 39.91 0.46
C LEU A 5 51.10 39.19 -0.68
N LEU A 6 51.21 37.86 -0.72
CA LEU A 6 50.49 37.00 -1.65
C LEU A 6 49.05 36.82 -1.12
N TYR A 7 48.06 37.46 -1.74
CA TYR A 7 46.65 37.19 -1.44
C TYR A 7 46.20 35.98 -2.26
N LEU A 8 46.20 34.80 -1.63
CA LEU A 8 45.53 33.62 -2.16
C LEU A 8 44.01 33.81 -1.97
N VAL A 9 43.33 34.24 -3.03
CA VAL A 9 41.86 34.28 -3.07
C VAL A 9 41.37 32.83 -3.15
N LEU A 10 40.96 32.27 -2.01
CA LEU A 10 40.19 31.02 -1.96
C LEU A 10 38.81 31.29 -2.55
N LEU A 11 38.66 31.06 -3.86
CA LEU A 11 37.38 31.05 -4.54
C LEU A 11 36.65 29.76 -4.11
N THR A 12 35.91 29.81 -3.00
CA THR A 12 34.98 28.73 -2.67
C THR A 12 33.88 28.73 -3.73
N PRO A 13 33.64 27.64 -4.47
CA PRO A 13 32.45 27.55 -5.29
C PRO A 13 31.25 27.64 -4.35
N ALA A 14 30.54 28.76 -4.39
CA ALA A 14 29.21 28.84 -3.85
C ALA A 14 28.40 27.82 -4.65
N ILE A 15 28.20 26.63 -4.09
CA ILE A 15 27.20 25.70 -4.58
C ILE A 15 25.91 26.50 -4.47
N LEU A 16 25.41 26.99 -5.61
CA LEU A 16 24.13 27.65 -5.71
C LEU A 16 23.08 26.56 -5.46
N SER A 17 22.92 26.14 -4.20
CA SER A 17 21.79 25.32 -3.80
C SER A 17 20.57 26.14 -4.16
N ALA A 18 19.82 25.69 -5.15
CA ALA A 18 18.60 26.37 -5.55
C ALA A 18 17.72 26.48 -4.29
N GLN A 19 17.41 27.72 -3.91
CA GLN A 19 16.62 27.96 -2.71
C GLN A 19 15.20 27.45 -2.93
N THR A 20 14.63 26.80 -1.92
CA THR A 20 13.27 26.24 -1.95
C THR A 20 12.26 27.16 -1.26
N LYS A 21 10.96 26.92 -1.52
CA LYS A 21 9.83 27.53 -0.83
C LYS A 21 8.83 26.44 -0.45
N LEU A 22 8.28 26.51 0.77
CA LEU A 22 7.23 25.61 1.22
C LEU A 22 5.86 25.99 0.60
N VAL A 23 5.14 24.99 0.12
CA VAL A 23 3.78 25.05 -0.43
C VAL A 23 2.89 24.13 0.38
N THR A 24 1.63 24.55 0.57
CA THR A 24 0.57 23.69 1.12
C THR A 24 -0.55 23.66 0.11
N ASP A 25 -0.94 22.45 -0.27
CA ASP A 25 -1.95 22.17 -1.28
C ASP A 25 -3.03 21.25 -0.72
N ARG A 26 -4.24 21.34 -1.26
CA ARG A 26 -5.42 20.58 -0.82
C ARG A 26 -6.13 20.02 -2.04
N ASP A 27 -6.57 18.76 -1.96
CA ASP A 27 -7.39 18.17 -3.02
C ASP A 27 -8.79 18.81 -3.09
N GLU A 28 -9.46 18.67 -4.22
CA GLU A 28 -10.78 19.28 -4.49
C GLU A 28 -11.84 18.88 -3.45
N ASP A 29 -11.77 17.62 -2.97
CA ASP A 29 -12.67 17.09 -1.96
C ASP A 29 -12.29 17.46 -0.52
N ASN A 30 -11.18 18.20 -0.32
CA ASN A 30 -10.56 18.47 0.98
C ASN A 30 -10.44 17.19 1.84
N ASN A 31 -10.02 16.08 1.26
CA ASN A 31 -9.72 14.84 1.98
C ASN A 31 -8.21 14.69 2.26
N ILE A 32 -7.36 15.41 1.53
CA ILE A 32 -5.91 15.33 1.58
C ILE A 32 -5.28 16.72 1.70
N VAL A 33 -4.22 16.81 2.51
CA VAL A 33 -3.34 17.99 2.56
C VAL A 33 -1.93 17.56 2.20
N GLU A 34 -1.32 18.23 1.23
CA GLU A 34 0.07 18.03 0.85
C GLU A 34 0.90 19.24 1.26
N LYS A 35 2.06 19.00 1.86
CA LYS A 35 3.05 20.03 2.21
C LYS A 35 4.35 19.66 1.54
N TYR A 36 4.85 20.53 0.67
CA TYR A 36 6.03 20.22 -0.14
C TYR A 36 6.86 21.44 -0.48
N GLU A 37 8.12 21.21 -0.78
CA GLU A 37 9.05 22.25 -1.21
C GLU A 37 9.11 22.34 -2.74
N VAL A 38 9.18 23.57 -3.26
CA VAL A 38 9.38 23.87 -4.69
C VAL A 38 10.57 24.79 -4.89
N LEU A 39 11.20 24.74 -6.06
CA LEU A 39 12.29 25.66 -6.42
C LEU A 39 11.78 27.11 -6.50
N LYS A 40 12.47 28.07 -5.88
CA LYS A 40 12.12 29.49 -6.03
C LYS A 40 12.23 29.97 -7.48
N ALA A 41 13.19 29.44 -8.23
CA ALA A 41 13.39 29.76 -9.64
C ALA A 41 12.38 29.07 -10.58
N ALA A 42 11.71 28.01 -10.12
CA ALA A 42 10.74 27.23 -10.89
C ALA A 42 9.66 26.69 -9.93
N PRO A 43 8.67 27.51 -9.54
CA PRO A 43 7.76 27.22 -8.42
C PRO A 43 6.76 26.08 -8.67
N THR A 44 6.77 25.51 -9.87
CA THR A 44 6.00 24.31 -10.23
C THR A 44 6.78 23.01 -10.04
N ILE A 45 8.10 23.08 -9.82
CA ILE A 45 8.97 21.91 -9.69
C ILE A 45 9.16 21.60 -8.22
N LYS A 46 8.69 20.43 -7.77
CA LYS A 46 8.95 19.92 -6.42
C LYS A 46 10.43 19.58 -6.27
N ASP A 47 11.08 20.15 -5.26
CA ASP A 47 12.47 19.87 -4.93
C ASP A 47 12.66 20.12 -3.43
N GLY A 48 12.96 19.06 -2.68
CA GLY A 48 13.02 19.06 -1.21
C GLY A 48 11.98 18.16 -0.56
N GLY A 49 11.67 18.45 0.70
CA GLY A 49 10.81 17.63 1.55
C GLY A 49 9.35 17.61 1.09
N TYR A 50 8.69 16.48 1.32
CA TYR A 50 7.28 16.26 1.03
C TYR A 50 6.60 15.50 2.17
N LYS A 51 5.38 15.92 2.51
CA LYS A 51 4.49 15.24 3.46
C LYS A 51 3.05 15.28 2.97
N LYS A 52 2.35 14.16 3.15
CA LYS A 52 0.93 14.01 2.83
C LYS A 52 0.15 13.65 4.08
N TYR A 53 -0.99 14.28 4.30
CA TYR A 53 -1.85 14.10 5.46
C TYR A 53 -3.29 13.79 5.04
N THR A 54 -4.02 13.07 5.90
CA THR A 54 -5.49 13.05 5.82
C THR A 54 -6.05 14.38 6.32
N TYR A 55 -7.09 14.91 5.69
CA TYR A 55 -7.65 16.21 6.07
C TYR A 55 -8.40 16.15 7.41
N ARG A 56 -9.30 15.17 7.57
CA ARG A 56 -10.22 15.10 8.73
C ARG A 56 -9.48 15.06 10.07
N ASN A 57 -8.36 14.32 10.12
CA ASN A 57 -7.67 14.00 11.36
C ASN A 57 -6.18 14.44 11.35
N ASN A 58 -5.71 15.06 10.25
CA ASN A 58 -4.30 15.47 10.07
C ASN A 58 -3.29 14.32 10.28
N GLU A 59 -3.66 13.11 9.86
CA GLU A 59 -2.83 11.91 10.04
C GLU A 59 -1.80 11.81 8.91
N LEU A 60 -0.53 11.62 9.25
CA LEU A 60 0.54 11.48 8.26
C LEU A 60 0.34 10.18 7.46
N VAL A 61 0.21 10.31 6.14
CA VAL A 61 0.03 9.21 5.19
C VAL A 61 1.37 8.75 4.63
N CYS A 62 2.21 9.71 4.23
CA CYS A 62 3.57 9.46 3.78
C CYS A 62 4.44 10.71 3.89
N GLU A 63 5.75 10.49 3.90
CA GLU A 63 6.76 11.54 3.78
C GLU A 63 7.96 11.05 2.99
N GLY A 64 8.69 11.98 2.39
CA GLY A 64 9.87 11.71 1.60
C GLY A 64 10.45 12.97 0.98
N PHE A 65 11.19 12.80 -0.11
CA PHE A 65 11.85 13.88 -0.82
C PHE A 65 11.58 13.81 -2.32
N TYR A 66 11.48 14.99 -2.92
CA TYR A 66 11.49 15.17 -4.36
C TYR A 66 12.81 15.80 -4.80
N LYS A 67 13.25 15.41 -6.00
CA LYS A 67 14.30 16.08 -6.75
C LYS A 67 13.81 16.29 -8.17
N ASN A 68 13.77 17.53 -8.64
CA ASN A 68 13.27 17.86 -9.98
C ASN A 68 11.92 17.19 -10.32
N ASP A 69 10.95 17.29 -9.41
CA ASP A 69 9.60 16.73 -9.51
C ASP A 69 9.50 15.19 -9.54
N GLN A 70 10.62 14.49 -9.29
CA GLN A 70 10.65 13.03 -9.16
C GLN A 70 10.89 12.63 -7.71
N ARG A 71 10.30 11.51 -7.26
CA ARG A 71 10.60 10.97 -5.93
C ARG A 71 12.05 10.53 -5.88
N ASP A 72 12.72 10.92 -4.80
CA ASP A 72 14.11 10.60 -4.55
C ASP A 72 14.33 10.32 -3.05
N SER A 73 15.46 9.69 -2.73
CA SER A 73 15.91 9.41 -1.36
C SER A 73 14.90 8.57 -0.56
N THR A 74 14.94 8.64 0.77
CA THR A 74 14.10 7.81 1.64
C THR A 74 12.65 8.26 1.63
N TRP A 75 11.74 7.30 1.45
CA TRP A 75 10.31 7.47 1.55
C TRP A 75 9.73 6.55 2.61
N LYS A 76 8.75 7.06 3.35
CA LYS A 76 8.02 6.35 4.40
C LYS A 76 6.53 6.45 4.17
N TYR A 77 5.83 5.35 4.34
CA TYR A 77 4.39 5.23 4.24
C TYR A 77 3.82 4.68 5.53
N TYR A 78 2.66 5.19 5.91
CA TYR A 78 2.02 4.87 7.18
C TYR A 78 0.64 4.26 6.93
N ALA A 79 0.33 3.17 7.64
CA ALA A 79 -0.99 2.53 7.59
C ALA A 79 -2.02 3.26 8.45
N LEU A 80 -1.58 3.70 9.63
CA LEU A 80 -2.31 4.45 10.65
C LEU A 80 -1.34 5.48 11.27
N PRO A 81 -1.82 6.44 12.06
CA PRO A 81 -0.95 7.38 12.78
C PRO A 81 0.19 6.66 13.49
N ASN A 82 1.43 7.07 13.20
CA ASN A 82 2.66 6.49 13.76
C ASN A 82 2.88 4.98 13.49
N GLN A 83 2.11 4.38 12.58
CA GLN A 83 2.27 2.97 12.20
C GLN A 83 2.91 2.87 10.82
N LEU A 84 4.23 2.84 10.79
CA LEU A 84 5.01 2.62 9.57
C LEU A 84 4.57 1.31 8.91
N SER A 85 4.29 1.37 7.61
CA SER A 85 3.85 0.22 6.81
C SER A 85 4.84 -0.14 5.71
N LEU A 86 5.57 0.84 5.18
CA LEU A 86 6.53 0.64 4.12
C LEU A 86 7.59 1.74 4.17
N GLU A 87 8.85 1.39 4.04
CA GLU A 87 9.92 2.36 3.82
C GLU A 87 10.94 1.85 2.80
N GLY A 88 11.62 2.76 2.14
CA GLY A 88 12.68 2.43 1.19
C GLY A 88 13.15 3.66 0.43
N GLN A 89 14.01 3.45 -0.56
CA GLN A 89 14.59 4.53 -1.36
C GLN A 89 13.94 4.62 -2.74
N PHE A 90 13.73 5.86 -3.18
CA PHE A 90 13.50 6.16 -4.59
C PHE A 90 14.74 6.82 -5.19
N HIS A 91 14.91 6.64 -6.49
CA HIS A 91 15.75 7.47 -7.33
C HIS A 91 15.04 7.68 -8.65
N ALA A 92 14.75 8.93 -9.02
CA ALA A 92 14.00 9.27 -10.23
C ALA A 92 12.69 8.45 -10.38
N ASP A 93 11.86 8.44 -9.33
CA ASP A 93 10.61 7.67 -9.22
C ASP A 93 10.72 6.14 -9.25
N GLN A 94 11.93 5.60 -9.41
CA GLN A 94 12.18 4.16 -9.35
C GLN A 94 12.54 3.74 -7.94
N ARG A 95 11.92 2.66 -7.45
CA ARG A 95 12.32 2.03 -6.18
C ARG A 95 13.74 1.48 -6.33
N THR A 96 14.63 1.86 -5.42
CA THR A 96 16.02 1.42 -5.36
C THR A 96 16.36 0.93 -3.95
N GLY A 97 17.42 0.12 -3.87
CA GLY A 97 17.90 -0.43 -2.60
C GLY A 97 16.86 -1.27 -1.88
N VAL A 98 17.05 -1.39 -0.56
CA VAL A 98 16.18 -2.21 0.28
C VAL A 98 14.90 -1.46 0.62
N TRP A 99 13.78 -2.11 0.30
CA TRP A 99 12.45 -1.72 0.75
C TRP A 99 11.97 -2.69 1.81
N THR A 100 11.48 -2.14 2.92
CA THR A 100 10.99 -2.91 4.06
C THR A 100 9.51 -2.65 4.27
N ALA A 101 8.70 -3.71 4.19
CA ALA A 101 7.29 -3.68 4.52
C ALA A 101 7.07 -4.14 5.97
N TYR A 102 6.20 -3.43 6.68
CA TYR A 102 5.88 -3.67 8.08
C TYR A 102 4.41 -3.99 8.27
N SER A 103 4.11 -4.78 9.31
CA SER A 103 2.76 -5.00 9.80
C SER A 103 2.83 -5.12 11.31
N ARG A 104 1.98 -4.35 12.01
CA ARG A 104 1.95 -4.29 13.48
C ARG A 104 3.34 -4.06 14.09
N GLY A 105 4.11 -3.14 13.49
CA GLY A 105 5.47 -2.78 13.93
C GLY A 105 6.57 -3.81 13.62
N MET A 106 6.23 -4.96 13.03
CA MET A 106 7.20 -6.00 12.69
C MET A 106 7.51 -6.00 11.19
N GLU A 107 8.78 -6.19 10.84
CA GLU A 107 9.20 -6.47 9.46
C GLU A 107 8.45 -7.71 8.92
N GLN A 108 7.94 -7.61 7.70
CA GLN A 108 7.24 -8.68 6.99
C GLN A 108 7.96 -9.09 5.72
N VAL A 109 8.47 -8.11 4.96
CA VAL A 109 9.16 -8.32 3.68
C VAL A 109 10.31 -7.34 3.60
N LYS A 110 11.50 -7.79 3.20
CA LYS A 110 12.60 -6.92 2.76
C LYS A 110 13.02 -7.36 1.37
N TYR A 111 12.93 -6.44 0.43
CA TYR A 111 13.29 -6.70 -0.96
C TYR A 111 14.22 -5.62 -1.47
N ASP A 112 15.35 -6.03 -2.01
CA ASP A 112 16.31 -5.15 -2.65
C ASP A 112 15.92 -4.97 -4.12
N TYR A 113 15.45 -3.77 -4.46
CA TYR A 113 15.04 -3.43 -5.82
C TYR A 113 16.24 -3.20 -6.76
N THR A 114 17.44 -2.98 -6.23
CA THR A 114 18.67 -2.87 -7.03
C THR A 114 19.16 -4.25 -7.44
N THR A 115 19.28 -5.19 -6.49
CA THR A 115 19.79 -6.54 -6.77
C THR A 115 18.71 -7.55 -7.17
N LYS A 116 17.42 -7.16 -7.05
CA LYS A 116 16.24 -8.01 -7.28
C LYS A 116 16.19 -9.23 -6.35
N GLN A 117 16.61 -9.05 -5.10
CA GLN A 117 16.68 -10.13 -4.11
C GLN A 117 15.68 -9.95 -2.97
N LEU A 118 15.03 -11.05 -2.58
CA LEU A 118 14.26 -11.13 -1.36
C LEU A 118 15.20 -11.41 -0.19
N LEU A 119 15.46 -10.39 0.63
CA LEU A 119 16.39 -10.47 1.76
C LEU A 119 15.72 -11.04 3.01
N PHE A 120 14.42 -10.79 3.18
CA PHE A 120 13.63 -11.29 4.30
C PHE A 120 12.17 -11.47 3.91
N PHE A 121 11.56 -12.54 4.41
CA PHE A 121 10.12 -12.74 4.33
C PHE A 121 9.65 -13.47 5.59
N LYS A 122 8.71 -12.87 6.30
CA LYS A 122 8.01 -13.49 7.42
C LYS A 122 6.99 -14.48 6.87
N ALA A 123 7.42 -15.74 6.71
CA ALA A 123 6.54 -16.80 6.26
C ALA A 123 5.34 -16.99 7.23
N PRO A 124 4.17 -17.41 6.71
CA PRO A 124 3.09 -17.87 7.56
C PRO A 124 3.57 -19.00 8.49
N PRO A 125 3.00 -19.14 9.69
CA PRO A 125 3.22 -20.29 10.57
C PRO A 125 3.07 -21.62 9.83
N ALA A 126 3.90 -22.63 10.17
CA ALA A 126 3.95 -23.90 9.44
C ALA A 126 2.59 -24.65 9.41
N ASP A 127 1.83 -24.56 10.51
CA ASP A 127 0.47 -25.09 10.66
C ASP A 127 -0.58 -24.35 9.80
N SER A 128 -0.21 -23.20 9.23
CA SER A 128 -1.03 -22.41 8.30
C SER A 128 -0.61 -22.57 6.84
N LEU A 129 0.38 -23.42 6.53
CA LEU A 129 0.84 -23.68 5.16
C LEU A 129 -0.26 -24.36 4.36
N LYS A 130 -0.97 -23.53 3.59
CA LYS A 130 -1.99 -23.98 2.65
C LYS A 130 -1.33 -24.75 1.51
N GLU A 131 -2.00 -25.80 1.04
CA GLU A 131 -1.69 -26.34 -0.27
C GLU A 131 -2.08 -25.32 -1.35
N TYR A 132 -1.28 -25.25 -2.39
CA TYR A 132 -1.51 -24.40 -3.54
C TYR A 132 -1.89 -25.24 -4.75
N ARG A 133 -2.86 -24.76 -5.52
CA ARG A 133 -3.11 -25.27 -6.86
C ARG A 133 -2.05 -24.72 -7.81
N VAL A 134 -1.04 -25.52 -8.10
CA VAL A 134 0.04 -25.21 -9.03
C VAL A 134 -0.42 -25.52 -10.45
N ILE A 135 -0.19 -24.58 -11.37
CA ILE A 135 -0.60 -24.67 -12.77
C ILE A 135 0.61 -25.08 -13.62
N ASN A 136 0.46 -26.17 -14.38
CA ASN A 136 1.49 -26.71 -15.26
C ASN A 136 0.90 -26.98 -16.66
N GLY A 137 0.89 -25.96 -17.51
CA GLY A 137 0.26 -26.06 -18.82
C GLY A 137 -1.26 -26.19 -18.68
N ALA A 138 -1.83 -27.26 -19.25
CA ALA A 138 -3.25 -27.59 -19.12
C ALA A 138 -3.60 -28.28 -17.79
N ASP A 139 -2.61 -28.82 -17.09
CA ASP A 139 -2.80 -29.58 -15.85
C ASP A 139 -2.65 -28.70 -14.60
N THR A 140 -3.23 -29.18 -13.50
CA THR A 140 -3.02 -28.58 -12.19
C THR A 140 -2.76 -29.63 -11.13
N ILE A 141 -1.77 -29.38 -10.27
CA ILE A 141 -1.46 -30.22 -9.11
C ILE A 141 -1.70 -29.45 -7.82
N ILE A 142 -1.95 -30.18 -6.73
CA ILE A 142 -2.00 -29.63 -5.39
C ILE A 142 -0.65 -29.89 -4.72
N ALA A 143 0.00 -28.87 -4.19
CA ALA A 143 1.33 -28.99 -3.59
C ALA A 143 1.56 -28.00 -2.45
N HIS A 144 2.40 -28.40 -1.49
CA HIS A 144 3.04 -27.48 -0.54
C HIS A 144 4.23 -26.82 -1.23
N LEU A 145 4.32 -25.49 -1.11
CA LEU A 145 5.39 -24.70 -1.71
C LEU A 145 6.55 -24.52 -0.72
N ASP A 146 7.78 -24.53 -1.24
CA ASP A 146 8.98 -24.16 -0.48
C ASP A 146 8.87 -22.70 0.02
N ARG A 147 8.27 -21.84 -0.81
CA ARG A 147 7.92 -20.47 -0.46
C ARG A 147 6.61 -20.10 -1.14
N CYS A 148 5.66 -19.59 -0.37
CA CYS A 148 4.44 -19.03 -0.95
C CYS A 148 4.72 -17.75 -1.77
N PRO A 149 3.77 -17.35 -2.62
CA PRO A 149 3.78 -16.02 -3.22
C PRO A 149 3.96 -14.89 -2.21
N VAL A 150 4.73 -13.88 -2.59
CA VAL A 150 5.03 -12.73 -1.72
C VAL A 150 4.54 -11.45 -2.40
N TYR A 151 3.63 -10.73 -1.76
CA TYR A 151 3.32 -9.36 -2.14
C TYR A 151 4.37 -8.43 -1.52
N LEU A 152 5.17 -7.75 -2.35
CA LEU A 152 6.39 -7.07 -1.91
C LEU A 152 6.13 -5.91 -0.95
N ASP A 153 4.95 -5.29 -1.01
CA ASP A 153 4.56 -4.19 -0.11
C ASP A 153 3.96 -4.70 1.20
N GLY A 154 3.97 -6.02 1.40
CA GLY A 154 3.57 -6.69 2.63
C GLY A 154 2.05 -6.87 2.78
N PRO A 155 1.62 -7.90 3.54
CA PRO A 155 0.21 -8.26 3.67
C PRO A 155 -0.64 -7.15 4.30
N GLY A 156 -0.05 -6.34 5.20
CA GLY A 156 -0.73 -5.21 5.83
C GLY A 156 -1.14 -4.14 4.81
N ASN A 157 -0.26 -3.80 3.87
CA ASN A 157 -0.58 -2.82 2.84
C ASN A 157 -1.59 -3.36 1.82
N MET A 158 -1.49 -4.65 1.46
CA MET A 158 -2.50 -5.30 0.62
C MET A 158 -3.90 -5.20 1.25
N ILE A 159 -4.04 -5.55 2.54
CA ILE A 159 -5.32 -5.45 3.25
C ILE A 159 -5.82 -4.00 3.29
N LYS A 160 -4.94 -3.03 3.57
CA LYS A 160 -5.29 -1.60 3.56
C LYS A 160 -5.88 -1.17 2.21
N LEU A 161 -5.25 -1.57 1.10
CA LEU A 161 -5.72 -1.23 -0.24
C LEU A 161 -7.06 -1.89 -0.57
N LEU A 162 -7.27 -3.14 -0.13
CA LEU A 162 -8.55 -3.82 -0.31
C LEU A 162 -9.68 -3.14 0.46
N VAL A 163 -9.46 -2.86 1.75
CA VAL A 163 -10.49 -2.24 2.61
C VAL A 163 -10.87 -0.84 2.13
N LYS A 164 -9.90 -0.07 1.62
CA LYS A 164 -10.16 1.27 1.08
C LYS A 164 -11.16 1.27 -0.07
N ASN A 165 -11.14 0.22 -0.89
CA ASN A 165 -11.90 0.16 -2.15
C ASN A 165 -13.21 -0.63 -2.04
N VAL A 166 -13.51 -1.23 -0.88
CA VAL A 166 -14.72 -2.01 -0.64
C VAL A 166 -15.59 -1.27 0.36
N VAL A 167 -16.72 -0.72 -0.11
CA VAL A 167 -17.65 0.03 0.71
C VAL A 167 -18.98 -0.73 0.75
N PRO A 168 -19.30 -1.39 1.88
CA PRO A 168 -20.60 -2.00 2.06
C PRO A 168 -21.68 -0.92 2.03
N ARG A 169 -22.52 -0.93 1.01
CA ARG A 169 -23.72 -0.09 1.00
C ARG A 169 -24.78 -0.78 1.84
N THR A 170 -24.86 -0.45 3.12
CA THR A 170 -25.96 -0.88 4.00
C THR A 170 -27.22 -0.08 3.68
N ALA A 171 -27.81 -0.31 2.50
CA ALA A 171 -29.12 0.25 2.15
C ALA A 171 -30.26 -0.62 2.68
N ASN A 172 -30.00 -1.90 2.91
CA ASN A 172 -31.00 -2.88 3.34
C ASN A 172 -30.68 -3.33 4.76
N SER A 173 -31.72 -3.43 5.57
CA SER A 173 -31.78 -3.74 7.01
C SER A 173 -31.20 -5.09 7.45
N ASP A 174 -30.38 -5.73 6.62
CA ASP A 174 -29.97 -7.12 6.79
C ASP A 174 -28.56 -7.23 7.40
N GLU A 175 -28.38 -8.24 8.24
CA GLU A 175 -27.06 -8.65 8.71
C GLU A 175 -26.28 -9.31 7.56
N ILE A 176 -25.06 -8.83 7.28
CA ILE A 176 -24.20 -9.40 6.24
C ILE A 176 -23.08 -10.18 6.90
N LYS A 177 -23.13 -11.50 6.77
CA LYS A 177 -22.09 -12.45 7.19
C LYS A 177 -21.67 -13.31 6.00
N GLY A 178 -20.38 -13.40 5.75
CA GLY A 178 -19.88 -14.26 4.69
C GLY A 178 -18.46 -13.94 4.26
N GLU A 179 -18.05 -14.53 3.14
CA GLU A 179 -16.73 -14.34 2.57
C GLU A 179 -16.81 -14.34 1.04
N VAL A 180 -16.26 -13.30 0.42
CA VAL A 180 -15.99 -13.24 -1.01
C VAL A 180 -14.58 -13.77 -1.24
N ILE A 181 -14.41 -14.68 -2.19
CA ILE A 181 -13.10 -15.21 -2.57
C ILE A 181 -12.84 -14.85 -4.02
N ILE A 182 -11.85 -14.00 -4.25
CA ILE A 182 -11.31 -13.74 -5.59
C ILE A 182 -10.15 -14.68 -5.83
N ALA A 183 -10.13 -15.30 -7.01
CA ALA A 183 -9.02 -16.13 -7.47
C ALA A 183 -8.32 -15.44 -8.64
N PHE A 184 -7.00 -15.58 -8.71
CA PHE A 184 -6.23 -15.23 -9.90
C PHE A 184 -5.05 -16.17 -10.07
N THR A 185 -4.52 -16.26 -11.27
CA THR A 185 -3.25 -16.93 -11.54
C THR A 185 -2.12 -15.96 -11.24
N LEU A 186 -1.23 -16.33 -10.31
CA LEU A 186 0.06 -15.66 -10.17
C LEU A 186 1.11 -16.44 -10.95
N ASN A 187 1.65 -15.83 -12.00
CA ASN A 187 2.58 -16.46 -12.93
C ASN A 187 4.00 -16.53 -12.37
N LYS A 188 4.85 -17.30 -13.06
CA LYS A 188 6.28 -17.50 -12.71
C LYS A 188 7.10 -16.21 -12.71
N ASN A 189 6.63 -15.16 -13.38
CA ASN A 189 7.26 -13.83 -13.41
C ASN A 189 6.64 -12.84 -12.40
N GLY A 190 5.68 -13.28 -11.58
CA GLY A 190 4.97 -12.43 -10.63
C GLY A 190 3.78 -11.64 -11.22
N SER A 191 3.45 -11.80 -12.50
CA SER A 191 2.27 -11.15 -13.07
C SER A 191 0.97 -11.86 -12.65
N ARG A 192 -0.12 -11.09 -12.56
CA ARG A 192 -1.46 -11.60 -12.24
C ARG A 192 -2.30 -11.72 -13.51
N THR A 193 -2.94 -12.87 -13.71
CA THR A 193 -3.87 -13.11 -14.83
C THR A 193 -5.09 -13.90 -14.37
N ASN A 194 -6.10 -14.06 -15.23
CA ASN A 194 -7.28 -14.91 -14.96
C ASN A 194 -8.01 -14.58 -13.64
N LEU A 195 -8.17 -13.28 -13.34
CA LEU A 195 -8.97 -12.85 -12.19
C LEU A 195 -10.42 -13.31 -12.36
N LYS A 196 -11.00 -13.91 -11.32
CA LYS A 196 -12.39 -14.37 -11.29
C LYS A 196 -12.93 -14.40 -9.86
N ILE A 197 -14.24 -14.25 -9.74
CA ILE A 197 -14.95 -14.49 -8.47
C ILE A 197 -15.08 -16.02 -8.31
N LYS A 198 -14.43 -16.57 -7.28
CA LYS A 198 -14.48 -18.02 -6.98
C LYS A 198 -15.63 -18.35 -6.02
N LYS A 199 -15.94 -17.43 -5.11
CA LYS A 199 -17.08 -17.49 -4.20
C LYS A 199 -17.60 -16.07 -3.98
N GLY A 200 -18.89 -15.88 -4.18
CA GLY A 200 -19.60 -14.63 -3.88
C GLY A 200 -20.45 -14.75 -2.62
N ILE A 201 -20.90 -13.60 -2.13
CA ILE A 201 -21.90 -13.46 -1.05
C ILE A 201 -23.12 -12.64 -1.50
N GLY A 202 -23.05 -11.96 -2.65
CA GLY A 202 -24.09 -11.05 -3.12
C GLY A 202 -24.01 -9.67 -2.48
N PHE A 203 -25.18 -9.03 -2.29
CA PHE A 203 -25.33 -7.69 -1.69
C PHE A 203 -24.57 -6.56 -2.42
N GLY A 204 -24.19 -6.77 -3.68
CA GLY A 204 -23.35 -5.85 -4.45
C GLY A 204 -21.91 -5.72 -3.92
N LEU A 205 -21.46 -6.68 -3.10
CA LEU A 205 -20.10 -6.72 -2.54
C LEU A 205 -19.15 -7.50 -3.45
N ASP A 206 -19.65 -8.47 -4.19
CA ASP A 206 -18.83 -9.37 -5.02
C ASP A 206 -18.04 -8.60 -6.09
N GLU A 207 -18.73 -7.72 -6.81
CA GLU A 207 -18.14 -6.87 -7.85
C GLU A 207 -17.17 -5.86 -7.23
N GLN A 208 -17.52 -5.24 -6.10
CA GLN A 208 -16.63 -4.29 -5.43
C GLN A 208 -15.32 -4.94 -4.99
N VAL A 209 -15.40 -6.14 -4.40
CA VAL A 209 -14.22 -6.91 -4.02
C VAL A 209 -13.42 -7.30 -5.24
N PHE A 210 -14.08 -7.71 -6.34
CA PHE A 210 -13.40 -7.98 -7.60
C PHE A 210 -12.63 -6.75 -8.11
N TYR A 211 -13.25 -5.57 -8.15
CA TYR A 211 -12.61 -4.32 -8.56
C TYR A 211 -11.45 -3.94 -7.63
N ALA A 212 -11.61 -4.10 -6.31
CA ALA A 212 -10.56 -3.83 -5.35
C ALA A 212 -9.34 -4.74 -5.58
N VAL A 213 -9.56 -6.03 -5.83
CA VAL A 213 -8.48 -6.99 -6.13
C VAL A 213 -7.86 -6.72 -7.50
N ALA A 214 -8.66 -6.38 -8.52
CA ALA A 214 -8.16 -6.05 -9.85
C ALA A 214 -7.21 -4.85 -9.80
N ASN A 215 -7.59 -3.79 -9.09
CA ASN A 215 -6.82 -2.56 -8.94
C ASN A 215 -5.78 -2.61 -7.81
N LEU A 216 -5.42 -3.79 -7.31
CA LEU A 216 -4.30 -3.92 -6.38
C LEU A 216 -2.99 -3.55 -7.08
N ASP A 217 -2.50 -2.36 -6.77
CA ASP A 217 -1.15 -1.94 -7.12
C ASP A 217 -0.12 -2.75 -6.34
N GLY A 218 1.06 -2.93 -6.92
CA GLY A 218 2.20 -3.56 -6.24
C GLY A 218 2.74 -4.78 -6.97
N GLN A 219 3.93 -5.18 -6.55
CA GLN A 219 4.69 -6.25 -7.17
C GLN A 219 4.58 -7.54 -6.37
N TRP A 220 4.58 -8.66 -7.09
CA TRP A 220 4.51 -9.99 -6.50
C TRP A 220 5.74 -10.79 -6.88
N LEU A 221 6.23 -11.60 -5.95
CA LEU A 221 7.12 -12.71 -6.25
C LEU A 221 6.29 -13.99 -6.40
N PRO A 222 6.65 -14.87 -7.35
CA PRO A 222 5.96 -16.14 -7.55
C PRO A 222 6.13 -17.07 -6.35
N GLY A 223 5.27 -18.10 -6.29
CA GLY A 223 5.50 -19.25 -5.46
C GLY A 223 6.72 -20.04 -5.93
N ILE A 224 7.45 -20.66 -5.00
CA ILE A 224 8.61 -21.50 -5.27
C ILE A 224 8.26 -22.94 -4.90
N LEU A 225 8.47 -23.86 -5.83
CA LEU A 225 8.33 -25.30 -5.64
C LEU A 225 9.55 -25.99 -6.23
N ASN A 226 10.20 -26.87 -5.46
CA ASN A 226 11.45 -27.53 -5.82
C ASN A 226 12.50 -26.51 -6.32
N ASN A 227 12.67 -25.40 -5.59
CA ASN A 227 13.56 -24.29 -5.91
C ASN A 227 13.30 -23.60 -7.27
N LYS A 228 12.12 -23.78 -7.87
CA LYS A 228 11.75 -23.15 -9.15
C LYS A 228 10.49 -22.29 -9.00
N PRO A 229 10.42 -21.13 -9.68
CA PRO A 229 9.20 -20.35 -9.73
C PRO A 229 8.09 -21.11 -10.45
N VAL A 230 6.92 -21.17 -9.82
CA VAL A 230 5.74 -21.86 -10.35
C VAL A 230 4.54 -20.91 -10.44
N ALA A 231 3.68 -21.17 -11.42
CA ALA A 231 2.41 -20.48 -11.52
C ALA A 231 1.40 -21.12 -10.57
N VAL A 232 0.61 -20.32 -9.84
CA VAL A 232 -0.35 -20.82 -8.85
C VAL A 232 -1.68 -20.11 -8.93
N GLU A 233 -2.78 -20.80 -8.61
CA GLU A 233 -4.05 -20.13 -8.29
C GLU A 233 -3.94 -19.53 -6.88
N TYR A 234 -3.85 -18.20 -6.82
CA TYR A 234 -3.82 -17.45 -5.57
C TYR A 234 -5.23 -17.02 -5.19
N LEU A 235 -5.58 -17.17 -3.91
CA LEU A 235 -6.91 -16.86 -3.38
C LEU A 235 -6.83 -15.67 -2.42
N VAL A 236 -7.69 -14.68 -2.64
CA VAL A 236 -7.87 -13.51 -1.77
C VAL A 236 -9.24 -13.63 -1.09
N PRO A 237 -9.29 -14.18 0.14
CA PRO A 237 -10.50 -14.17 0.95
C PRO A 237 -10.74 -12.80 1.58
N VAL A 238 -11.94 -12.24 1.38
CA VAL A 238 -12.43 -11.03 2.04
C VAL A 238 -13.66 -11.38 2.86
N LYS A 239 -13.51 -11.35 4.19
CA LYS A 239 -14.55 -11.72 5.15
C LYS A 239 -15.37 -10.50 5.56
N PHE A 240 -16.69 -10.67 5.59
CA PHE A 240 -17.65 -9.68 6.02
C PHE A 240 -18.37 -10.17 7.28
N ASN A 241 -18.46 -9.26 8.26
CA ASN A 241 -19.25 -9.44 9.48
C ASN A 241 -19.85 -8.08 9.85
N ILE A 242 -20.94 -7.71 9.18
CA ILE A 242 -21.63 -6.42 9.32
C ILE A 242 -22.97 -6.69 10.02
N PRO A 243 -23.17 -6.21 11.25
CA PRO A 243 -24.43 -6.39 11.96
C PRO A 243 -25.55 -5.56 11.32
N ALA A 244 -26.79 -6.03 11.45
CA ALA A 244 -27.97 -5.26 11.07
C ALA A 244 -28.06 -3.96 11.89
N PRO A 245 -28.56 -2.85 11.32
CA PRO A 245 -28.72 -1.60 12.06
C PRO A 245 -29.69 -1.79 13.24
N HIS A 246 -29.30 -1.30 14.42
CA HIS A 246 -30.19 -1.28 15.58
C HIS A 246 -31.30 -0.24 15.37
N VAL A 247 -32.51 -0.70 15.07
CA VAL A 247 -33.70 0.16 15.08
C VAL A 247 -34.14 0.40 16.53
N ILE A 248 -33.84 1.57 17.08
CA ILE A 248 -34.46 2.00 18.35
C ILE A 248 -35.94 2.26 18.07
N ARG A 249 -36.82 1.33 18.43
CA ARG A 249 -38.26 1.60 18.46
C ARG A 249 -38.56 2.47 19.67
N VAL A 250 -38.77 3.76 19.46
CA VAL A 250 -39.39 4.62 20.47
C VAL A 250 -40.87 4.24 20.53
N SER A 251 -41.24 3.37 21.46
CA SER A 251 -42.65 3.11 21.78
C SER A 251 -43.25 4.41 22.29
N ARG A 252 -44.18 4.98 21.52
CA ARG A 252 -45.00 6.13 21.90
C ARG A 252 -45.74 5.78 23.20
N MET A 253 -45.29 6.31 24.34
CA MET A 253 -46.12 6.33 25.55
C MET A 253 -47.33 7.18 25.24
N ILE A 254 -48.47 6.53 25.03
CA ILE A 254 -49.76 7.21 24.95
C ILE A 254 -50.07 7.64 26.39
N GLY A 255 -49.89 8.94 26.66
CA GLY A 255 -50.32 9.53 27.92
C GLY A 255 -51.82 9.36 28.07
N GLN A 256 -52.23 8.79 29.20
CA GLN A 256 -53.61 8.90 29.67
C GLN A 256 -53.94 10.38 29.87
N SER A 257 -54.92 10.88 29.13
CA SER A 257 -55.56 12.15 29.45
C SER A 257 -56.57 11.90 30.57
N VAL A 258 -56.29 12.50 31.73
CA VAL A 258 -57.26 12.72 32.81
C VAL A 258 -58.11 13.93 32.44
N GLN A 259 -59.39 13.71 32.16
CA GLN A 259 -60.57 14.36 32.77
C GLN A 259 -61.84 13.80 32.15
#